data_AF-V2TZD6-F1
#
_entry.id   AF-V2TZD6-F1
#
_cell.length_a   1.000
_cell.length_b   1.000
_cell.length_c   1.000
_cell.angle_alpha   90.00
_cell.angle_beta   90.00
_cell.angle_gamma   90.00
#
_symmetry.space_group_name_H-M   'P 1'
#
loop_
_entity.id
_entity.type
_entity.pdbx_description
1 polymer ?
#
loop_
_entity_poly.entity_id
_entity_poly.type
_entity_poly.pdbx_seq_one_letter_code
_entity_poly.pdbx_strand_id
1 'polypeptide(L)'
;MSLHDKQELIKKFIDQNIPKLITGQKVEDAFKSFWDIEKEQAYQHICKEENLKADEFEKVLEQYEYTKRMPERNDILKLPTKSPNLKERLSVLTNLVIKTKSFIEKFYKGL
;
A
#
# COMPACT_ATOMS: atom_id res chain seq x y z
N MET A 1 -10.53 22.41 10.55
CA MET A 1 -11.65 21.66 9.97
C MET A 1 -11.89 20.43 10.82
N SER A 2 -13.16 20.21 11.16
CA SER A 2 -13.62 19.45 12.32
C SER A 2 -13.57 17.93 12.11
N LEU A 3 -13.41 17.18 13.21
CA LEU A 3 -13.49 15.71 13.29
C LEU A 3 -14.88 15.15 12.96
N HIS A 4 -15.90 16.02 12.83
CA HIS A 4 -17.29 15.65 12.61
C HIS A 4 -17.59 15.09 11.21
N ASP A 5 -16.89 15.54 10.16
CA ASP A 5 -17.14 15.08 8.79
C ASP A 5 -16.62 13.65 8.51
N LYS A 6 -15.73 13.13 9.37
CA LYS A 6 -15.19 11.76 9.23
C LYS A 6 -16.10 10.70 9.86
N GLN A 7 -16.88 11.06 10.87
CA GLN A 7 -17.75 10.11 11.56
C GLN A 7 -18.93 9.66 10.70
N GLU A 8 -19.52 10.55 9.89
CA GLU A 8 -20.60 10.16 8.97
C GLU A 8 -20.13 9.26 7.84
N LEU A 9 -18.93 9.48 7.33
CA LEU A 9 -18.32 8.64 6.29
C LEU A 9 -18.05 7.22 6.80
N ILE A 10 -17.51 7.10 8.02
CA ILE A 10 -17.32 5.81 8.68
C ILE A 10 -18.66 5.12 8.93
N LYS A 11 -19.70 5.86 9.37
CA LYS A 11 -21.03 5.31 9.63
C LYS A 11 -21.71 4.79 8.35
N LYS A 12 -21.63 5.54 7.25
CA LYS A 12 -22.14 5.09 5.93
C LYS A 12 -21.39 3.88 5.40
N PHE A 13 -20.07 3.82 5.60
CA PHE A 13 -19.27 2.66 5.20
C PHE A 13 -19.69 1.39 5.97
N ILE A 14 -19.89 1.52 7.27
CA ILE A 14 -20.37 0.44 8.15
C ILE A 14 -21.76 -0.03 7.71
N ASP A 15 -22.73 0.88 7.56
CA ASP A 15 -24.13 0.51 7.28
C ASP A 15 -24.33 -0.16 5.91
N GLN A 16 -23.56 0.26 4.90
CA GLN A 16 -23.69 -0.29 3.55
C GLN A 16 -22.92 -1.60 3.32
N ASN A 17 -21.86 -1.87 4.09
CA ASN A 17 -21.00 -3.04 3.86
C ASN A 17 -21.19 -4.16 4.90
N ILE A 18 -21.63 -3.86 6.13
CA ILE A 18 -21.86 -4.86 7.19
C ILE A 18 -22.99 -5.88 6.92
N PRO A 19 -24.12 -5.57 6.26
CA PRO A 19 -25.18 -6.58 6.09
C PRO A 19 -24.79 -7.77 5.19
N LYS A 20 -23.62 -7.72 4.53
CA LYS A 20 -23.02 -8.87 3.82
C LYS A 20 -22.15 -9.76 4.73
N LEU A 21 -21.80 -9.29 5.93
CA LEU A 21 -21.02 -10.01 6.94
C LEU A 21 -21.96 -10.81 7.85
N ILE A 22 -22.63 -11.81 7.26
CA ILE A 22 -23.46 -12.72 8.02
C ILE A 22 -22.53 -13.68 8.80
N THR A 23 -22.88 -13.92 10.08
CA THR A 23 -22.37 -14.95 11.01
C THR A 23 -21.11 -14.64 11.83
N GLY A 24 -21.28 -13.97 12.98
CA GLY A 24 -20.53 -14.25 14.23
C GLY A 24 -19.02 -13.98 14.29
N GLN A 25 -18.35 -13.71 13.17
CA GLN A 25 -16.99 -13.17 13.17
C GLN A 25 -17.04 -11.69 13.56
N LYS A 26 -16.11 -11.26 14.41
CA LYS A 26 -15.98 -9.84 14.74
C LYS A 26 -15.69 -9.10 13.44
N VAL A 27 -16.35 -7.98 13.23
CA VAL A 27 -16.16 -7.10 12.06
C VAL A 27 -14.67 -6.79 11.85
N GLU A 28 -13.91 -6.71 12.93
CA GLU A 28 -12.46 -6.53 12.92
C GLU A 28 -11.69 -7.68 12.23
N ASP A 29 -12.09 -8.94 12.43
CA ASP A 29 -11.43 -10.11 11.82
C ASP A 29 -11.75 -10.22 10.33
N ALA A 30 -13.00 -9.93 9.95
CA ALA A 30 -13.41 -9.87 8.55
C ALA A 30 -12.73 -8.70 7.83
N PHE A 31 -12.59 -7.55 8.49
CA PHE A 31 -11.89 -6.39 7.96
C PHE A 31 -10.39 -6.65 7.80
N LYS A 32 -9.73 -7.27 8.79
CA LYS A 32 -8.32 -7.68 8.67
C LYS A 32 -8.12 -8.62 7.48
N SER A 33 -8.95 -9.65 7.36
CA SER A 33 -8.87 -10.60 6.24
C SER A 33 -9.05 -9.90 4.88
N PHE A 34 -10.02 -8.99 4.78
CA PHE A 34 -10.21 -8.18 3.57
C PHE A 34 -9.00 -7.28 3.29
N TRP A 35 -8.45 -6.63 4.33
CA TRP A 35 -7.32 -5.72 4.22
C TRP A 35 -6.03 -6.44 3.80
N ASP A 36 -5.78 -7.64 4.34
CA ASP A 36 -4.65 -8.49 3.94
C ASP A 36 -4.77 -8.91 2.48
N ILE A 37 -5.97 -9.30 2.03
CA ILE A 37 -6.22 -9.63 0.61
C ILE A 37 -6.01 -8.41 -0.29
N GLU A 38 -6.56 -7.25 0.06
CA GLU A 38 -6.40 -6.01 -0.71
C GLU A 38 -4.93 -5.57 -0.77
N LYS A 39 -4.21 -5.70 0.35
CA LYS A 39 -2.77 -5.39 0.45
C LYS A 39 -1.96 -6.32 -0.45
N GLU A 40 -2.21 -7.62 -0.41
CA GLU A 40 -1.54 -8.60 -1.26
C GLU A 40 -1.83 -8.37 -2.74
N GLN A 41 -3.10 -8.11 -3.10
CA GLN A 41 -3.47 -7.81 -4.49
C GLN A 41 -2.79 -6.54 -4.99
N ALA A 42 -2.79 -5.47 -4.20
CA ALA A 42 -2.14 -4.22 -4.57
C ALA A 42 -0.61 -4.37 -4.66
N TYR A 43 0.00 -5.18 -3.79
CA TYR A 43 1.42 -5.53 -3.85
C TYR A 43 1.74 -6.28 -5.16
N GLN A 44 0.96 -7.30 -5.51
CA GLN A 44 1.17 -8.05 -6.74
C GLN A 44 0.93 -7.17 -7.98
N HIS A 45 -0.05 -6.28 -7.91
CA HIS A 45 -0.39 -5.37 -8.99
C HIS A 45 0.74 -4.38 -9.27
N ILE A 46 1.26 -3.69 -8.25
CA ILE A 46 2.38 -2.73 -8.44
C ILE A 46 3.66 -3.44 -8.90
N CYS A 47 3.94 -4.64 -8.38
CA CYS A 47 5.09 -5.44 -8.83
C CYS A 47 4.98 -5.83 -10.31
N LYS A 48 3.79 -6.21 -10.79
CA LYS A 48 3.59 -6.55 -12.20
C LYS A 48 3.56 -5.33 -13.12
N GLU A 49 2.83 -4.28 -12.74
CA GLU A 49 2.68 -3.06 -13.55
C GLU A 49 4.03 -2.36 -13.76
N GLU A 50 4.79 -2.15 -12.69
CA GLU A 50 6.08 -1.46 -12.73
C GLU A 50 7.27 -2.40 -12.97
N ASN A 51 7.01 -3.70 -13.22
CA ASN A 51 8.04 -4.73 -13.40
C ASN A 51 9.09 -4.74 -12.27
N LEU A 52 8.62 -4.81 -11.03
CA LEU A 52 9.47 -4.81 -9.83
C LEU A 52 9.84 -6.22 -9.41
N LYS A 53 10.99 -6.34 -8.75
CA LYS A 53 11.39 -7.53 -8.02
C LYS A 53 10.63 -7.58 -6.71
N ALA A 54 9.76 -8.56 -6.56
CA ALA A 54 8.96 -8.77 -5.35
C ALA A 54 9.86 -8.80 -4.09
N ASP A 55 10.93 -9.60 -4.10
CA ASP A 55 11.89 -9.67 -2.98
C ASP A 55 12.47 -8.31 -2.56
N GLU A 56 12.81 -7.44 -3.52
CA GLU A 56 13.37 -6.13 -3.18
C GLU A 56 12.27 -5.17 -2.69
N PHE A 57 11.03 -5.34 -3.15
CA PHE A 57 9.89 -4.57 -2.68
C PHE A 57 9.47 -4.93 -1.28
N GLU A 58 9.47 -6.23 -0.96
CA GLU A 58 9.27 -6.72 0.39
C GLU A 58 10.30 -6.12 1.34
N LYS A 59 11.60 -6.18 1.02
CA LYS A 59 12.66 -5.57 1.85
C LYS A 59 12.46 -4.08 2.09
N VAL A 60 12.02 -3.33 1.08
CA VAL A 60 11.75 -1.89 1.22
C VAL A 60 10.59 -1.65 2.19
N LEU A 61 9.55 -2.49 2.13
CA LEU A 61 8.41 -2.43 3.04
C LEU A 61 8.81 -2.85 4.46
N GLU A 62 9.57 -3.93 4.62
CA GLU A 62 10.11 -4.37 5.92
C GLU A 62 11.02 -3.30 6.55
N GLN A 63 11.88 -2.67 5.75
CA GLN A 63 12.73 -1.58 6.19
C GLN A 63 11.89 -0.39 6.67
N TYR A 64 10.80 -0.07 5.97
CA TYR A 64 9.84 0.92 6.43
C TYR A 64 9.16 0.47 7.73
N GLU A 65 8.73 -0.78 7.86
CA GLU A 65 8.07 -1.27 9.07
C GLU A 65 8.97 -1.20 10.31
N TYR A 66 10.27 -1.49 10.14
CA TYR A 66 11.26 -1.44 11.21
C TYR A 66 11.68 0.00 11.55
N THR A 67 12.04 0.80 10.54
CA THR A 67 12.60 2.14 10.75
C THR A 67 11.56 3.26 10.84
N LYS A 68 10.33 2.98 10.41
CA LYS A 68 9.25 3.96 10.14
C LYS A 68 9.66 5.10 9.19
N ARG A 69 10.77 4.93 8.45
CA ARG A 69 11.28 5.90 7.48
C ARG A 69 10.77 5.57 6.09
N MET A 70 10.16 6.57 5.44
CA MET A 70 9.73 6.46 4.05
C MET A 70 10.90 6.16 3.11
N PRO A 71 10.73 5.25 2.13
CA PRO A 71 11.79 4.92 1.20
C PRO A 71 12.14 6.09 0.30
N GLU A 72 13.41 6.19 -0.04
CA GLU A 72 13.94 7.20 -0.94
C GLU A 72 14.37 6.58 -2.27
N ARG A 73 14.77 7.45 -3.20
CA ARG A 73 15.24 7.01 -4.53
C ARG A 73 16.35 5.98 -4.46
N ASN A 74 17.22 6.06 -3.46
CA ASN A 74 18.33 5.12 -3.28
C ASN A 74 17.88 3.73 -2.83
N ASP A 75 16.87 3.65 -1.96
CA ASP A 75 16.33 2.38 -1.47
C ASP A 75 15.65 1.60 -2.60
N ILE A 76 15.05 2.32 -3.55
CA ILE A 76 14.30 1.72 -4.66
C ILE A 76 15.12 1.49 -5.94
N LEU A 77 16.43 1.75 -5.94
CA LEU A 77 17.25 1.61 -7.16
C LEU A 77 17.29 0.18 -7.70
N LYS A 78 17.15 -0.80 -6.81
CA LYS A 78 17.25 -2.24 -7.11
C LYS A 78 15.90 -2.89 -7.39
N LEU A 79 14.81 -2.17 -7.14
CA LEU A 79 13.44 -2.62 -7.35
C LEU A 79 13.12 -3.00 -8.78
N PRO A 80 13.36 -2.13 -9.79
CA PRO A 80 12.99 -2.48 -11.16
C PRO A 80 13.82 -3.69 -11.63
N THR A 81 13.13 -4.69 -12.18
CA THR A 81 13.75 -5.90 -12.75
C THR A 81 14.74 -5.55 -13.85
N LYS A 82 14.38 -4.60 -14.70
CA LYS A 82 15.24 -4.02 -15.74
C LYS A 82 15.58 -2.59 -15.38
N SER A 83 16.88 -2.28 -15.32
CA SER A 83 17.33 -0.91 -15.09
C SER A 83 16.88 -0.01 -16.26
N PRO A 84 16.17 1.09 -15.98
CA PRO A 84 15.78 2.05 -17.02
C PRO A 84 17.02 2.73 -17.62
N ASN A 85 16.91 3.15 -18.88
CA ASN A 85 17.96 3.88 -19.58
C ASN A 85 18.29 5.20 -18.86
N LEU A 86 19.53 5.68 -18.98
CA LEU A 86 20.01 6.87 -18.26
C LEU A 86 19.09 8.09 -18.41
N LYS A 87 18.51 8.28 -19.59
CA LYS A 87 17.60 9.39 -19.93
C LYS A 87 16.29 9.35 -19.14
N GLU A 88 15.73 8.17 -18.89
CA GLU A 88 14.41 8.00 -18.27
C GLU A 88 14.52 7.56 -16.80
N ARG A 89 15.71 7.11 -16.38
CA ARG A 89 15.98 6.60 -15.03
C ARG A 89 15.50 7.52 -13.93
N LEU A 90 15.76 8.83 -14.05
CA LEU A 90 15.33 9.83 -13.06
C LEU A 90 13.81 9.92 -12.95
N SER A 91 13.10 9.88 -14.08
CA SER A 91 11.63 9.96 -14.12
C SER A 91 11.01 8.67 -13.58
N VAL A 92 11.46 7.51 -14.06
CA VAL A 92 11.00 6.18 -13.62
C VAL A 92 11.18 6.00 -12.12
N LEU A 93 12.38 6.30 -11.59
CA LEU A 93 12.63 6.18 -10.16
C LEU A 93 11.80 7.17 -9.34
N THR A 94 11.62 8.40 -9.82
CA THR A 94 10.80 9.38 -9.08
C THR A 94 9.34 8.93 -9.01
N ASN A 95 8.77 8.44 -10.11
CA ASN A 95 7.42 7.86 -10.12
C ASN A 95 7.32 6.64 -9.22
N LEU A 96 8.32 5.75 -9.27
CA LEU A 96 8.33 4.54 -8.45
C LEU A 96 8.40 4.86 -6.94
N VAL A 97 9.19 5.87 -6.53
CA VAL A 97 9.20 6.35 -5.13
C VAL A 97 7.81 6.82 -4.74
N ILE A 98 7.15 7.63 -5.58
CA ILE A 98 5.83 8.17 -5.28
C ILE A 98 4.82 7.03 -5.13
N LYS A 99 4.75 6.09 -6.09
CA LYS A 99 3.87 4.92 -6.02
C LYS A 99 4.13 4.08 -4.77
N THR A 100 5.39 3.83 -4.44
CA THR A 100 5.79 3.09 -3.23
C THR A 100 5.35 3.80 -1.95
N LYS A 101 5.59 5.12 -1.86
CA LYS A 101 5.16 5.93 -0.71
C LYS A 101 3.65 5.92 -0.57
N SER A 102 2.90 6.10 -1.66
CA SER A 102 1.44 6.03 -1.64
C SER A 102 0.92 4.65 -1.22
N PHE A 103 1.59 3.57 -1.63
CA PHE A 103 1.28 2.22 -1.15
C PHE A 103 1.48 2.11 0.37
N ILE A 104 2.63 2.58 0.88
CA ILE A 104 2.93 2.59 2.31
C ILE A 104 1.92 3.45 3.08
N GLU A 105 1.59 4.63 2.57
CA GLU A 105 0.60 5.50 3.18
C GLU A 105 -0.77 4.84 3.25
N LYS A 106 -1.21 4.17 2.18
CA LYS A 106 -2.49 3.49 2.13
C LYS A 106 -2.56 2.29 3.06
N PHE A 107 -1.55 1.42 3.08
CA PHE A 107 -1.63 0.12 3.76
C PHE A 107 -0.94 0.04 5.12
N TYR A 108 0.02 0.93 5.42
CA TYR A 108 0.83 0.89 6.65
C TYR A 108 0.73 2.15 7.51
N LYS A 109 0.27 3.29 6.97
CA LYS A 109 -0.11 4.47 7.78
C LYS A 109 -1.62 4.65 7.89
N GLY A 110 -2.36 4.29 6.86
CA GLY A 110 -3.81 4.37 6.79
C GLY A 110 -4.47 3.23 7.54
N LEU A 111 -4.41 3.27 8.87
CA LEU A 111 -5.27 2.55 9.79
C LEU A 111 -5.61 3.45 10.97
#